data_AF-A0A0B6YE48-F1
#
_entry.id   AF-A0A0B6YE48-F1
#
_cell.length_a   1.000
_cell.length_b   1.000
_cell.length_c   1.000
_cell.angle_alpha   90.00
_cell.angle_beta   90.00
_cell.angle_gamma   90.00
#
_symmetry.space_group_name_H-M   'P 1'
#
loop_
_entity.id
_entity.type
_entity.pdbx_description
1 polymer ?
#
loop_
_entity_poly.entity_id
_entity_poly.type
_entity_poly.pdbx_seq_one_letter_code
_entity_poly.pdbx_strand_id
1 'polypeptide(L)' 'RVHVTKATLDQLHGQYEVEPGKGGERDNYLKQLEVETFFIKTKHPRKVRFN' A
#
# COMPACT_ATOMS: atom_id res chain seq x y z
N ARG A 1 -3.85 1.98 10.77
CA ARG A 1 -3.55 1.27 9.50
C ARG A 1 -2.38 2.00 8.85
N VAL A 2 -1.48 1.30 8.16
CA VAL A 2 -0.36 1.94 7.45
C VAL A 2 -0.82 2.26 6.03
N HIS A 3 -0.70 3.52 5.62
CA HIS A 3 -1.08 4.02 4.28
C HIS A 3 0.20 4.24 3.48
N VAL A 4 0.30 3.63 2.30
CA VAL A 4 1.50 3.67 1.47
C VAL A 4 1.16 3.99 0.02
N THR A 5 2.12 4.55 -0.71
CA THR A 5 2.02 4.76 -2.16
C THR A 5 2.31 3.48 -2.93
N LYS A 6 1.92 3.43 -4.21
CA LYS A 6 2.31 2.35 -5.14
C LYS A 6 3.83 2.13 -5.17
N ALA A 7 4.60 3.21 -5.30
CA ALA A 7 6.07 3.15 -5.32
C ALA A 7 6.64 2.50 -4.05
N THR A 8 6.09 2.81 -2.88
CA THR A 8 6.50 2.16 -1.63
C THR A 8 6.10 0.69 -1.62
N LEU A 9 4.88 0.35 -2.04
CA LEU A 9 4.39 -1.02 -2.10
C LEU A 9 5.25 -1.91 -3.01
N ASP A 10 5.73 -1.39 -4.13
CA ASP A 10 6.57 -2.13 -5.07
C ASP A 10 7.93 -2.50 -4.45
N GLN A 11 8.45 -1.65 -3.56
CA GLN A 11 9.67 -1.92 -2.77
C GLN A 11 9.43 -2.91 -1.61
N LEU A 12 8.18 -3.23 -1.29
CA LEU A 12 7.84 -4.23 -0.28
C LEU A 12 7.76 -5.65 -0.86
N HIS A 13 8.03 -5.82 -2.16
CA HIS A 13 8.19 -7.12 -2.83
C HIS A 13 7.05 -8.13 -2.55
N GLY A 14 5.81 -7.65 -2.48
CA GLY A 14 4.63 -8.51 -2.25
C GLY A 14 4.59 -9.16 -0.86
N GLN A 15 5.40 -8.69 0.09
CA GLN A 15 5.43 -9.21 1.45
C GLN A 15 4.19 -8.83 2.25
N TYR A 16 3.41 -7.83 1.84
CA TYR A 16 2.24 -7.38 2.58
C TYR A 16 0.98 -7.55 1.75
N GLU A 17 -0.10 -8.00 2.40
CA GLU A 17 -1.44 -7.92 1.83
C GLU A 17 -1.97 -6.50 1.99
N VAL A 18 -2.53 -5.95 0.92
CA VAL A 18 -3.03 -4.59 0.89
C VAL A 18 -4.45 -4.50 0.34
N GLU A 19 -5.10 -3.36 0.58
CA GLU A 19 -6.35 -2.95 -0.04
C GLU A 19 -6.23 -1.53 -0.64
N PRO A 20 -7.08 -1.16 -1.62
CA PRO A 20 -7.09 0.19 -2.18
C PRO A 20 -7.25 1.27 -1.10
N GLY A 21 -6.36 2.25 -1.11
CA GLY A 21 -6.33 3.33 -0.13
C GLY A 21 -7.11 4.58 -0.51
N LYS A 22 -7.43 4.74 -1.80
CA LYS A 22 -8.22 5.87 -2.35
C LYS A 22 -7.73 7.25 -1.89
N GLY A 23 -6.41 7.44 -1.88
CA GLY A 23 -5.75 8.65 -1.39
C GLY A 23 -6.30 9.94 -2.02
N GLY A 24 -6.64 9.92 -3.31
CA GLY A 24 -7.24 11.07 -4.00
C GLY A 24 -8.64 11.47 -3.54
N GLU A 25 -9.39 10.59 -2.84
CA GLU A 25 -10.67 10.97 -2.21
C GLU A 25 -10.44 11.77 -0.91
N ARG A 26 -9.23 11.70 -0.34
CA ARG A 26 -8.88 12.27 0.97
C ARG A 26 -7.97 13.49 0.87
N ASP A 27 -7.21 13.60 -0.20
CA ASP A 27 -6.21 14.66 -0.38
C ASP A 27 -6.15 15.12 -1.84
N ASN A 28 -6.28 16.43 -2.05
CA ASN A 28 -6.31 17.03 -3.39
C ASN A 28 -4.98 16.93 -4.12
N TYR A 29 -3.85 16.97 -3.42
CA TYR A 29 -2.52 16.82 -4.01
C TYR A 29 -2.34 15.39 -4.55
N LEU A 30 -2.76 14.39 -3.77
CA LEU A 30 -2.75 13.00 -4.23
C LEU A 30 -3.70 12.79 -5.42
N LYS A 31 -4.84 13.48 -5.43
CA LYS A 31 -5.79 13.43 -6.55
C LYS A 31 -5.21 14.04 -7.83
N GLN A 32 -4.63 15.24 -7.73
CA GLN A 32 -4.09 15.99 -8.88
C GLN A 32 -2.93 15.26 -9.56
N LEU A 33 -2.12 14.55 -8.79
CA LEU A 33 -0.98 13.77 -9.31
C LEU A 33 -1.34 12.31 -9.58
N GLU A 34 -2.62 11.93 -9.47
CA GLU A 34 -3.12 10.57 -9.67
C GLU A 34 -2.33 9.51 -8.87
N VAL A 35 -1.93 9.86 -7.64
CA VAL A 35 -1.11 8.98 -6.81
C VAL A 35 -1.96 7.82 -6.30
N GLU A 36 -1.65 6.64 -6.79
CA GLU A 36 -2.26 5.40 -6.31
C GLU A 36 -1.70 5.03 -4.93
N THR A 37 -2.60 4.69 -4.01
CA THR A 37 -2.26 4.41 -2.60
C THR A 37 -3.01 3.21 -2.06
N PHE A 38 -2.48 2.62 -0.99
CA PHE A 38 -2.93 1.35 -0.43
C PHE A 38 -2.85 1.34 1.09
N PHE A 39 -3.73 0.59 1.75
CA PHE A 39 -3.60 0.26 3.17
C PHE A 39 -3.03 -1.13 3.36
N ILE A 40 -2.02 -1.27 4.22
CA ILE A 40 -1.53 -2.57 4.67
C ILE A 40 -2.56 -3.20 5.63
N LYS A 41 -3.02 -4.41 5.32
CA LYS A 41 -4.00 -5.15 6.12
C LYS A 41 -3.39 -5.84 7.34
N THR A 42 -2.17 -6.36 7.21
CA THR A 42 -1.51 -7.17 8.25
C THR A 42 -0.42 -6.40 8.98
N LYS A 43 -0.28 -6.61 10.29
CA LYS A 43 0.82 -6.02 11.08
C LYS A 43 2.18 -6.64 10.77
N HIS A 44 2.18 -7.85 10.20
CA HIS A 44 3.39 -8.61 9.91
C HIS A 44 3.43 -8.97 8.41
N PRO A 45 4.63 -9.02 7.81
CA PRO A 45 4.79 -9.52 6.45
C PRO A 45 4.42 -11.00 6.34
N ARG A 46 4.08 -11.42 5.13
CA ARG A 46 3.74 -12.80 4.77
C ARG A 46 4.91 -13.69 5.16
N LYS A 47 4.64 -14.69 6.00
CA LYS A 47 5.64 -15.72 6.34
C LYS A 47 5.99 -16.48 5.06
N VAL A 48 7.22 -16.30 4.57
CA VAL A 48 7.78 -17.17 3.53
C VAL A 48 7.97 -18.54 4.18
N ARG A 49 7.13 -19.51 3.82
CA ARG A 49 7.36 -20.91 4.20
C ARG A 49 8.40 -21.46 3.23
N PHE A 50 9.62 -21.65 3.71
CA PHE A 50 10.56 -22.55 3.05
C PHE A 50 10.11 -23.97 3.38
N ASN A 51 9.88 -24.78 2.34
CA ASN A 51 9.51 -26.18 2.48
C ASN A 51 10.75 -27.05 2.67
#